data_AF-A0A937X5Q2-F1
#
_entry.id   AF-A0A937X5Q2-F1
#
_cell.length_a   1.000
_cell.length_b   1.000
_cell.length_c   1.000
_cell.angle_alpha   90.00
_cell.angle_beta   90.00
_cell.angle_gamma   90.00
#
_symmetry.space_group_name_H-M   'P 1'
#
loop_
_entity.id
_entity.type
_entity.pdbx_description
1 polymer ?
#
loop_
_entity_poly.entity_id
_entity_poly.type
_entity_poly.pdbx_seq_one_letter_code
_entity_poly.pdbx_strand_id
1 'polypeptide(L)'
;MATEKLTITLEREQINEVRRLVAAGQAATISGFVQHAVRIAILDAAGWKEMLDAALGETGGPLTDEERKWADAILESGDGDSPEGG
;
A
#
# COMPACT_ATOMS: atom_id res chain seq x y z
N MET A 1 -0.51 3.48 26.14
CA MET A 1 -1.19 3.45 24.83
C MET A 1 -2.49 2.69 24.99
N ALA A 2 -3.57 3.18 24.41
CA ALA A 2 -4.84 2.45 24.39
C ALA A 2 -4.77 1.35 23.34
N THR A 3 -5.20 0.14 23.68
CA THR A 3 -5.34 -0.97 22.73
C THR A 3 -6.81 -1.28 22.55
N GLU A 4 -7.25 -1.44 21.31
CA GLU A 4 -8.61 -1.84 20.97
C GLU A 4 -8.65 -3.27 20.44
N LYS A 5 -9.77 -3.96 20.67
CA LYS A 5 -9.99 -5.31 20.10
C LYS A 5 -10.58 -5.18 18.70
N LEU A 6 -9.97 -5.89 17.76
CA LEU A 6 -10.44 -5.99 16.39
C LEU A 6 -10.75 -7.46 16.07
N THR A 7 -11.94 -7.71 15.49
CA THR A 7 -12.28 -9.01 14.89
C THR A 7 -11.94 -8.96 13.42
N ILE A 8 -11.18 -9.95 12.93
CA ILE A 8 -10.79 -10.07 11.53
C ILE A 8 -11.13 -11.45 10.98
N THR A 9 -11.33 -11.53 9.67
CA THR A 9 -11.45 -12.78 8.93
C THR A 9 -10.16 -13.01 8.15
N LEU A 10 -9.59 -14.21 8.26
CA LEU A 10 -8.41 -14.65 7.52
C LEU A 10 -8.72 -15.99 6.84
N GLU A 11 -7.93 -16.33 5.84
CA GLU A 11 -8.03 -17.65 5.20
C GLU A 11 -7.71 -18.76 6.22
N ARG A 12 -8.36 -19.91 6.06
CA ARG A 12 -8.21 -21.04 7.00
C ARG A 12 -6.77 -21.54 7.01
N GLU A 13 -6.13 -21.54 5.85
CA GLU A 13 -4.76 -21.94 5.60
C GLU A 13 -3.80 -21.04 6.39
N GLN A 14 -4.03 -19.73 6.38
CA GLN A 14 -3.25 -18.76 7.15
C GLN A 14 -3.41 -19.00 8.66
N ILE A 15 -4.64 -19.20 9.14
CA ILE A 15 -4.91 -19.51 10.56
C ILE A 15 -4.19 -20.80 10.98
N ASN A 16 -4.19 -21.82 10.13
CA ASN A 16 -3.50 -23.08 10.40
C ASN A 16 -1.98 -22.90 10.46
N GLU A 17 -1.41 -22.09 9.58
CA GLU A 17 0.03 -21.79 9.61
C GLU A 17 0.42 -21.04 10.88
N VAL A 18 -0.32 -19.99 11.26
CA VAL A 18 -0.04 -19.26 12.51
C VAL A 18 -0.09 -20.19 13.72
N ARG A 19 -1.05 -21.12 13.76
CA ARG A 19 -1.12 -22.14 14.82
C ARG A 19 0.11 -23.05 14.83
N ARG A 20 0.64 -23.45 13.67
CA ARG A 20 1.89 -24.24 13.59
C ARG A 20 3.08 -23.46 14.11
N LEU A 21 3.24 -22.20 13.74
CA LEU A 21 4.34 -21.35 14.20
C LEU A 21 4.30 -21.14 15.72
N VAL A 22 3.11 -20.95 16.30
CA VAL A 22 2.93 -20.86 17.76
C VAL A 22 3.26 -22.19 18.43
N ALA A 23 2.79 -23.32 17.87
CA ALA A 23 3.11 -24.65 18.40
C ALA A 23 4.61 -24.97 18.33
N ALA A 24 5.31 -24.45 17.32
CA ALA A 24 6.76 -24.55 17.18
C ALA A 24 7.54 -23.59 18.09
N GLY A 25 6.85 -22.75 18.89
CA GLY A 25 7.48 -21.76 19.77
C GLY A 25 8.09 -20.56 19.05
N GLN A 26 7.84 -20.40 17.76
CA GLN A 26 8.36 -19.28 16.95
C GLN A 26 7.55 -17.99 17.15
N ALA A 27 6.36 -18.09 17.75
CA ALA A 27 5.56 -16.96 18.20
C ALA A 27 4.92 -17.27 19.56
N ALA A 28 4.86 -16.28 20.45
CA ALA A 28 4.33 -16.47 21.81
C ALA A 28 2.82 -16.76 21.82
N THR A 29 2.04 -16.13 20.93
CA THR A 29 0.59 -16.32 20.79
C THR A 29 0.14 -15.96 19.37
N ILE A 30 -1.06 -16.41 18.98
CA ILE A 30 -1.69 -16.02 17.70
C ILE A 30 -1.85 -14.48 17.62
N SER A 31 -2.40 -13.86 18.67
CA SER A 31 -2.59 -12.40 18.70
C SER A 31 -1.25 -11.66 18.62
N GLY A 32 -0.22 -12.15 19.30
CA GLY A 32 1.14 -11.58 19.21
C GLY A 32 1.73 -11.68 17.81
N PHE A 33 1.53 -12.80 17.13
CA PHE A 33 1.92 -12.96 15.73
C PHE A 33 1.23 -11.93 14.83
N VAL A 34 -0.10 -11.80 14.94
CA VAL A 34 -0.87 -10.84 14.13
C VAL A 34 -0.47 -9.40 14.43
N GLN A 35 -0.26 -9.04 15.70
CA GLN A 35 0.22 -7.71 16.09
C GLN A 35 1.59 -7.40 15.49
N HIS A 36 2.50 -8.39 15.44
CA HIS A 36 3.79 -8.22 14.81
C HIS A 36 3.65 -8.01 13.29
N ALA A 37 2.85 -8.85 12.61
CA ALA A 37 2.59 -8.72 11.18
C ALA A 37 1.99 -7.35 10.82
N VAL A 38 0.98 -6.87 11.57
CA VAL A 38 0.37 -5.54 11.38
C VAL A 38 1.42 -4.43 11.56
N ARG A 39 2.29 -4.54 12.58
CA ARG A 39 3.36 -3.56 12.79
C ARG A 39 4.31 -3.51 11.58
N ILE A 40 4.73 -4.66 11.07
CA ILE A 40 5.62 -4.73 9.90
C ILE A 40 4.93 -4.14 8.67
N ALA A 41 3.67 -4.48 8.43
CA ALA A 41 2.91 -3.94 7.30
C ALA A 41 2.75 -2.40 7.35
N ILE A 42 2.55 -1.83 8.55
CA ILE A 42 2.49 -0.38 8.72
C ILE A 42 3.86 0.27 8.42
N LEU A 43 4.95 -0.32 8.91
CA LEU A 43 6.30 0.20 8.67
C LEU A 43 6.67 0.13 7.18
N ASP A 44 6.31 -0.96 6.50
CA ASP A 44 6.53 -1.12 5.06
C ASP A 44 5.74 -0.09 4.25
N ALA A 45 4.46 0.10 4.56
CA ALA A 45 3.64 1.11 3.91
C ALA A 45 4.17 2.54 4.12
N ALA A 46 4.68 2.84 5.33
CA ALA A 46 5.31 4.13 5.63
C ALA A 46 6.63 4.31 4.86
N GLY A 47 7.48 3.28 4.83
CA GLY A 47 8.76 3.30 4.11
C GLY A 47 8.59 3.42 2.60
N TRP A 48 7.58 2.77 2.03
CA TRP A 48 7.26 2.90 0.60
C TRP A 48 6.80 4.32 0.25
N LYS A 49 5.97 4.93 1.11
CA LYS A 49 5.57 6.33 0.94
C LYS A 49 6.77 7.28 1.02
N GLU A 50 7.65 7.11 2.01
CA GLU A 50 8.85 7.93 2.14
C GLU A 50 9.78 7.79 0.93
N MET A 51 9.98 6.57 0.44
CA MET A 51 10.77 6.30 -0.77
C MET A 51 10.14 6.93 -2.01
N LEU A 52 8.82 6.85 -2.16
CA LEU A 52 8.10 7.50 -3.26
C LEU A 52 8.21 9.02 -3.18
N ASP A 53 7.99 9.60 -2.01
CA ASP A 53 8.09 11.05 -1.79
C ASP A 53 9.50 11.56 -2.09
N ALA A 54 10.55 10.81 -1.71
CA ALA A 54 11.94 11.12 -2.04
C ALA A 54 12.21 11.05 -3.55
N ALA A 55 11.80 9.95 -4.22
CA ALA A 55 11.97 9.78 -5.65
C ALA A 55 11.21 10.83 -6.47
N LEU A 56 10.01 11.21 -6.03
CA LEU A 56 9.26 12.33 -6.61
C LEU A 56 10.02 13.64 -6.44
N GLY A 57 10.52 13.93 -5.23
CA GLY A 57 11.34 15.12 -4.98
C GLY A 57 12.56 15.24 -5.89
N GLU A 58 13.25 14.12 -6.17
CA GLU A 58 14.39 14.07 -7.09
C GLU A 58 14.02 14.26 -8.56
N THR A 59 12.79 13.93 -8.96
CA THR A 59 12.33 13.94 -10.35
C THR A 59 11.45 15.13 -10.73
N GLY A 60 11.21 16.06 -9.80
CA GLY A 60 10.44 17.30 -10.05
C GLY A 60 9.44 17.68 -8.97
N GLY A 61 9.22 16.81 -7.99
CA GLY A 61 8.27 16.97 -6.90
C GLY A 61 6.86 16.50 -7.26
N PRO A 62 5.90 16.65 -6.33
CA PRO A 62 4.50 16.40 -6.63
C PRO A 62 3.98 17.36 -7.71
N LEU A 63 3.08 16.88 -8.56
CA LEU A 63 2.46 17.67 -9.63
C LEU A 63 1.84 18.96 -9.06
N THR A 64 2.29 20.11 -9.54
CA THR A 64 1.74 21.40 -9.14
C THR A 64 0.30 21.56 -9.64
N ASP A 65 -0.45 22.48 -9.04
CA ASP A 65 -1.83 22.75 -9.47
C ASP A 65 -1.91 23.26 -10.91
N GLU A 66 -0.85 23.91 -11.40
CA GLU A 66 -0.74 24.40 -12.77
C GLU A 66 -0.49 23.24 -13.75
N GLU A 67 0.45 22.35 -13.44
CA GLU A 67 0.73 21.15 -14.23
C GLU A 67 -0.48 20.19 -14.24
N ARG A 68 -1.20 20.09 -13.12
CA ARG A 68 -2.44 19.32 -13.04
C ARG A 68 -3.51 19.86 -13.96
N LYS A 69 -3.76 21.18 -13.92
CA LYS A 69 -4.73 21.84 -14.81
C LYS A 69 -4.36 21.71 -16.29
N TRP A 70 -3.07 21.79 -16.62
CA TRP A 70 -2.59 21.55 -17.97
C TRP A 70 -2.84 20.10 -18.42
N ALA A 71 -2.52 19.12 -17.57
CA ALA A 71 -2.72 17.70 -17.87
C ALA A 71 -4.20 17.35 -18.03
N ASP A 72 -5.07 17.85 -17.14
CA ASP A 72 -6.51 17.67 -17.22
C ASP A 72 -7.06 18.26 -18.53
N ALA A 73 -6.61 19.45 -18.94
CA ALA A 73 -7.01 20.07 -20.19
C ALA A 73 -6.59 19.25 -21.43
N ILE A 74 -5.41 18.61 -21.43
CA ILE A 74 -4.97 17.74 -22.53
C ILE A 74 -5.76 16.42 -22.56
N LEU A 75 -6.00 15.82 -21.39
CA LEU A 75 -6.73 14.56 -21.29
C LEU A 75 -8.23 14.72 -21.63
N GLU A 76 -8.81 15.88 -21.31
CA GLU A 76 -10.18 16.25 -21.68
C GLU A 76 -10.30 16.65 -23.15
N SER A 77 -9.23 17.19 -23.76
CA SER A 77 -9.19 17.56 -25.19
C SER A 77 -8.70 16.44 -26.10
N GLY A 78 -8.65 15.20 -25.62
CA GLY A 78 -8.30 14.03 -26.40
C GLY A 78 -9.22 13.82 -27.61
N ASP A 79 -8.86 14.46 -28.73
CA ASP A 79 -9.12 13.99 -30.08
C ASP A 79 -8.53 12.59 -30.20
N GLY A 80 -9.40 11.60 -30.03
CA GLY A 80 -9.17 10.31 -30.64
C GLY A 80 -9.31 10.48 -32.15
N ASP A 81 -8.20 10.65 -32.86
CA ASP A 81 -8.19 10.20 -34.25
C ASP A 81 -6.85 9.59 -34.66
N SER A 82 -6.99 8.42 -35.25
CA SER A 82 -5.92 7.57 -35.76
C SER A 82 -5.55 8.04 -37.17
N PRO A 83 -4.29 7.93 -37.60
CA PRO A 83 -3.96 8.23 -38.99
C PRO A 83 -4.21 6.98 -39.84
N GLU A 84 -5.46 6.66 -40.20
CA GLU A 84 -5.75 5.71 -41.29
C GLU A 84 -7.00 6.06 -42.11
N GLY A 85 -6.79 6.32 -43.41
CA GLY A 85 -7.80 6.12 -44.46
C GLY A 85 -8.23 7.38 -45.24
N GLY A 86 -7.68 7.55 -46.45
CA GLY A 86 -8.16 8.52 -47.46
C GLY A 86 -7.15 8.83 -48.54
#